data_AF-A0A2X2W525-F1
#
_entry.id   AF-A0A2X2W525-F1
#
_cell.length_a   1.000
_cell.length_b   1.000
_cell.length_c   1.000
_cell.angle_alpha   90.00
_cell.angle_beta   90.00
_cell.angle_gamma   90.00
#
_symmetry.space_group_name_H-M   'P 1'
#
loop_
_entity.id
_entity.type
_entity.pdbx_description
1 polymer ?
#
loop_
_entity_poly.entity_id
_entity_poly.type
_entity_poly.pdbx_seq_one_letter_code
_entity_poly.pdbx_strand_id
1 'polypeptide(L)'
;MQGYYLYILKGFNSLTFNTNDSENLPMFSSKITKDPHYFDVDKPAGKILIHGICFELKREYPRDVEETAELLYSAGILKDDVSSSIATYGLKAYKKNYELDFIYRFTEFGEPLIFTLGNLSKIDKFLCNKNRLFIFENPSLFSEVIKRTGRLNPSIICTSGQLKLASLILLDKIIEDVEEIYYSGDFDPEGIIIANKLKMRYGNKLNFWRFDIEDYLKVISYKKISSISKAKLDNIENSELSPLIEKIKEKGLAGYQELLIEDYIYDINTCIKFRN
;
A
#
# COMPACT_ATOMS: atom_id res chain seq x y z
N MET A 1 29.43 13.08 -26.40
CA MET A 1 29.14 13.41 -24.98
C MET A 1 28.13 14.55 -24.80
N GLN A 2 28.16 15.63 -25.60
CA GLN A 2 27.25 16.79 -25.43
C GLN A 2 25.75 16.48 -25.57
N GLY A 3 25.35 15.51 -26.40
CA GLY A 3 23.93 15.14 -26.56
C GLY A 3 23.33 14.35 -25.38
N TYR A 4 24.16 13.63 -24.61
CA TYR A 4 23.67 12.74 -23.54
C TYR A 4 23.16 13.53 -22.33
N TYR A 5 23.94 14.52 -21.87
CA TYR A 5 23.53 15.38 -20.76
C TYR A 5 22.36 16.30 -21.13
N LEU A 6 22.24 16.67 -22.41
CA LEU A 6 21.14 17.52 -22.88
C LEU A 6 19.78 16.84 -22.69
N TYR A 7 19.67 15.54 -22.97
CA TYR A 7 18.42 14.80 -22.77
C TYR A 7 18.08 14.64 -21.30
N ILE A 8 19.06 14.39 -20.43
CA ILE A 8 18.84 14.28 -18.98
C ILE A 8 18.31 15.61 -18.41
N LEU A 9 18.94 16.74 -18.74
CA LEU A 9 18.49 18.06 -18.28
C LEU A 9 17.10 18.41 -18.81
N LYS A 10 16.83 18.11 -20.10
CA LYS A 10 15.49 18.29 -20.68
C LYS A 10 14.46 17.42 -19.97
N GLY A 11 14.80 16.17 -19.66
CA GLY A 11 13.93 15.27 -18.91
C GLY A 11 13.62 15.83 -17.55
N PHE A 12 14.64 16.14 -16.75
CA PHE A 12 14.44 16.70 -15.42
C PHE A 12 13.57 17.97 -15.44
N ASN A 13 13.82 18.91 -16.36
CA ASN A 13 13.04 20.13 -16.51
C ASN A 13 11.60 19.90 -17.03
N SER A 14 11.28 18.72 -17.54
CA SER A 14 9.94 18.34 -18.01
C SER A 14 9.12 17.62 -16.95
N LEU A 15 9.70 17.31 -15.78
CA LEU A 15 8.98 16.71 -14.66
C LEU A 15 7.99 17.72 -14.08
N THR A 16 6.77 17.26 -13.79
CA THR A 16 5.70 18.12 -13.28
C THR A 16 5.74 18.25 -11.76
N PHE A 17 6.36 17.29 -11.07
CA PHE A 17 6.30 17.14 -9.62
C PHE A 17 4.85 17.20 -9.08
N ASN A 18 3.90 16.74 -9.89
CA ASN A 18 2.48 16.74 -9.59
C ASN A 18 1.88 15.38 -9.96
N THR A 19 1.40 14.67 -8.94
CA THR A 19 0.82 13.33 -9.07
C THR A 19 -0.49 13.29 -9.86
N ASN A 20 -1.18 14.43 -9.98
CA ASN A 20 -2.39 14.56 -10.80
C ASN A 20 -2.09 14.82 -12.29
N ASP A 21 -0.85 15.21 -12.61
CA ASP A 21 -0.35 15.42 -13.96
C ASP A 21 0.81 14.45 -14.23
N SER A 22 0.47 13.16 -14.18
CA SER A 22 1.42 12.07 -14.30
C SER A 22 1.38 11.42 -15.68
N GLU A 23 2.55 11.03 -16.20
CA GLU A 23 2.66 10.29 -17.45
C GLU A 23 3.55 9.05 -17.35
N ASN A 24 3.33 8.08 -18.25
CA ASN A 24 4.07 6.83 -18.27
C ASN A 24 5.54 7.05 -18.67
N LEU A 25 6.49 6.47 -17.92
CA LEU A 25 7.93 6.62 -18.13
C LEU A 25 8.38 6.31 -19.57
N PRO A 26 7.87 5.26 -20.25
CA PRO A 26 8.23 5.02 -21.65
C PRO A 26 7.73 6.13 -22.61
N MET A 27 6.56 6.71 -22.31
CA MET A 27 6.01 7.81 -23.09
C MET A 27 6.80 9.10 -22.86
N PHE A 28 7.15 9.41 -21.62
CA PHE A 28 8.04 10.50 -21.23
C PHE A 28 9.39 10.41 -21.95
N SER A 29 10.03 9.24 -21.86
CA SER A 29 11.32 8.98 -22.51
C SER A 29 11.23 9.20 -24.03
N SER A 30 10.21 8.61 -24.67
CA SER A 30 9.98 8.75 -26.12
C SER A 30 9.74 10.20 -26.56
N LYS A 31 9.03 11.00 -25.76
CA LYS A 31 8.79 12.43 -26.06
C LYS A 31 10.09 13.22 -26.10
N ILE A 32 11.02 12.97 -25.17
CA ILE A 32 12.25 13.74 -25.00
C ILE A 32 13.38 13.24 -25.91
N THR A 33 13.52 11.92 -26.06
CA THR A 33 14.72 11.29 -26.67
C THR A 33 14.42 10.47 -27.92
N LYS A 34 13.14 10.20 -28.23
CA LYS A 34 12.69 9.22 -29.23
C LYS A 34 13.09 7.77 -28.91
N ASP A 35 13.51 7.49 -27.67
CA ASP A 35 13.78 6.14 -27.16
C ASP A 35 12.94 5.90 -25.89
N PRO A 36 11.95 4.99 -25.91
CA PRO A 36 11.10 4.70 -24.75
C PRO A 36 11.88 4.17 -23.55
N HIS A 37 13.07 3.61 -23.77
CA HIS A 37 13.86 2.98 -22.73
C HIS A 37 14.97 3.89 -22.21
N TYR A 38 15.06 5.15 -22.64
CA TYR A 38 16.20 6.00 -22.33
C TYR A 38 16.39 6.23 -20.83
N PHE A 39 15.28 6.48 -20.11
CA PHE A 39 15.26 6.73 -18.67
C PHE A 39 14.90 5.48 -17.84
N ASP A 40 15.04 4.28 -18.39
CA ASP A 40 14.84 3.05 -17.61
C ASP A 40 15.74 3.05 -16.36
N VAL A 41 15.18 2.56 -15.24
CA VAL A 41 15.78 2.70 -13.90
C VAL A 41 17.13 2.00 -13.74
N ASP A 42 17.41 1.00 -14.58
CA ASP A 42 18.67 0.27 -14.63
C ASP A 42 19.74 0.98 -15.49
N LYS A 43 19.34 1.94 -16.35
CA LYS A 43 20.26 2.70 -17.21
C LYS A 43 20.88 3.91 -16.52
N PRO A 44 22.08 4.37 -16.94
CA PRO A 44 22.74 5.52 -16.32
C PRO A 44 21.90 6.81 -16.35
N ALA A 45 21.21 7.10 -17.46
CA ALA A 45 20.36 8.29 -17.57
C ALA A 45 19.17 8.23 -16.59
N GLY A 46 18.53 7.06 -16.43
CA GLY A 46 17.47 6.86 -15.45
C GLY A 46 17.96 7.07 -14.01
N LYS A 47 19.13 6.50 -13.66
CA LYS A 47 19.75 6.70 -12.34
C LYS A 47 20.06 8.18 -12.05
N ILE A 48 20.59 8.92 -13.03
CA ILE A 48 20.86 10.35 -12.87
C ILE A 48 19.55 11.14 -12.69
N LEU A 49 18.50 10.81 -13.46
CA LEU A 49 17.18 11.43 -13.31
C LEU A 49 16.63 11.19 -11.90
N ILE A 50 16.72 9.96 -11.40
CA ILE A 50 16.32 9.59 -10.02
C ILE A 50 17.10 10.41 -8.99
N HIS A 51 18.43 10.54 -9.12
CA HIS A 51 19.22 11.39 -8.23
C HIS A 51 18.78 12.86 -8.27
N GLY A 52 18.45 13.39 -9.46
CA GLY A 52 17.89 14.73 -9.59
C GLY A 52 16.56 14.88 -8.84
N ILE A 53 15.67 13.90 -8.98
CA ILE A 53 14.38 13.89 -8.26
C ILE A 53 14.58 13.82 -6.75
N CYS A 54 15.48 12.95 -6.27
CA CYS A 54 15.85 12.87 -4.85
C CYS A 54 16.36 14.22 -4.32
N PHE A 55 17.21 14.90 -5.10
CA PHE A 55 17.73 16.21 -4.73
C PHE A 55 16.62 17.25 -4.61
N GLU A 56 15.72 17.34 -5.60
CA GLU A 56 14.61 18.28 -5.61
C GLU A 56 13.63 18.04 -4.45
N LEU A 57 13.27 16.78 -4.23
CA LEU A 57 12.33 16.37 -3.19
C LEU A 57 12.96 16.24 -1.80
N LYS A 58 14.28 16.46 -1.67
CA LYS A 58 15.06 16.25 -0.43
C LYS A 58 14.84 14.87 0.19
N ARG A 59 14.82 13.83 -0.66
CA ARG A 59 14.64 12.44 -0.26
C ARG A 59 15.93 11.66 -0.45
N GLU A 60 16.08 10.60 0.34
CA GLU A 60 17.15 9.62 0.13
C GLU A 60 16.95 8.85 -1.19
N TYR A 61 18.01 8.21 -1.67
CA TYR A 61 17.93 7.35 -2.84
C TYR A 61 17.10 6.10 -2.51
N PRO A 62 16.15 5.69 -3.38
CA PRO A 62 15.25 4.59 -3.09
C PRO A 62 16.00 3.26 -2.94
N ARG A 63 15.58 2.45 -1.98
CA ARG A 63 16.23 1.18 -1.62
C ARG A 63 15.67 -0.01 -2.39
N ASP A 64 14.42 0.10 -2.84
CA ASP A 64 13.72 -0.96 -3.54
C ASP A 64 12.84 -0.44 -4.71
N VAL A 65 12.17 -1.38 -5.37
CA VAL A 65 11.33 -1.10 -6.54
C VAL A 65 10.12 -0.24 -6.21
N GLU A 66 9.52 -0.42 -5.02
CA GLU A 66 8.33 0.31 -4.60
C GLU A 66 8.69 1.74 -4.17
N GLU A 67 9.78 1.93 -3.43
CA GLU A 67 10.32 3.26 -3.11
C GLU A 67 10.72 4.02 -4.39
N THR A 68 11.27 3.30 -5.38
CA THR A 68 11.58 3.90 -6.70
C THR A 68 10.31 4.32 -7.43
N ALA A 69 9.27 3.48 -7.42
CA ALA A 69 7.99 3.81 -8.02
C ALA A 69 7.33 5.01 -7.34
N GLU A 70 7.36 5.07 -6.00
CA GLU A 70 6.81 6.19 -5.22
C GLU A 70 7.55 7.50 -5.50
N LEU A 71 8.88 7.47 -5.60
CA LEU A 71 9.69 8.63 -5.94
C LEU A 71 9.36 9.14 -7.35
N LEU A 72 9.32 8.25 -8.34
CA LEU A 72 8.95 8.61 -9.71
C LEU A 72 7.53 9.19 -9.78
N TYR A 73 6.58 8.57 -9.07
CA TYR A 73 5.21 9.06 -9.01
C TYR A 73 5.13 10.48 -8.43
N SER A 74 5.90 10.75 -7.38
CA SER A 74 6.03 12.09 -6.78
C SER A 74 6.58 13.13 -7.77
N ALA A 75 7.34 12.69 -8.78
CA ALA A 75 7.83 13.54 -9.87
C ALA A 75 6.86 13.66 -11.07
N GLY A 76 5.68 13.03 -11.00
CA GLY A 76 4.73 12.98 -12.11
C GLY A 76 5.01 11.86 -13.12
N ILE A 77 5.75 10.82 -12.73
CA ILE A 77 6.12 9.72 -13.62
C ILE A 77 5.55 8.38 -13.12
N LEU A 78 4.77 7.73 -13.98
CA LEU A 78 4.24 6.39 -13.75
C LEU A 78 5.22 5.38 -14.36
N LYS A 79 5.83 4.55 -13.51
CA LYS A 79 6.66 3.43 -13.99
C LYS A 79 5.80 2.30 -14.55
N ASP A 80 4.70 1.99 -13.87
CA ASP A 80 3.73 0.97 -14.25
C ASP A 80 2.38 1.32 -13.62
N ASP A 81 1.42 1.74 -14.45
CA ASP A 81 0.11 2.21 -14.02
C ASP A 81 -0.96 1.11 -14.00
N VAL A 82 -0.64 -0.11 -14.45
CA VAL A 82 -1.57 -1.25 -14.55
C VAL A 82 -1.24 -2.36 -13.55
N SER A 83 0.03 -2.75 -13.40
CA SER A 83 0.39 -3.89 -12.53
C SER A 83 0.39 -3.52 -11.03
N SER A 84 0.55 -2.23 -10.73
CA SER A 84 0.35 -1.69 -9.40
C SER A 84 -1.15 -1.50 -9.17
N SER A 85 -1.73 -2.38 -8.34
CA SER A 85 -3.17 -2.43 -8.09
C SER A 85 -3.47 -2.83 -6.65
N ILE A 86 -4.69 -2.52 -6.22
CA ILE A 86 -5.22 -2.82 -4.88
C ILE A 86 -6.67 -3.28 -4.96
N ALA A 87 -7.00 -4.35 -4.23
CA ALA A 87 -8.37 -4.83 -4.09
C ALA A 87 -9.07 -4.10 -2.93
N THR A 88 -10.32 -3.70 -3.16
CA THR A 88 -11.09 -2.87 -2.24
C THR A 88 -12.54 -3.34 -2.15
N TYR A 89 -13.21 -3.02 -1.05
CA TYR A 89 -14.64 -3.26 -0.85
C TYR A 89 -15.20 -2.18 0.08
N GLY A 90 -16.44 -1.75 -0.13
CA GLY A 90 -17.13 -0.81 0.74
C GLY A 90 -16.54 0.60 0.78
N LEU A 91 -15.94 1.09 -0.30
CA LEU A 91 -15.42 2.45 -0.41
C LEU A 91 -16.29 3.31 -1.33
N LYS A 92 -16.58 4.55 -0.90
CA LYS A 92 -17.15 5.58 -1.78
C LYS A 92 -16.03 6.39 -2.39
N ALA A 93 -16.12 6.70 -3.67
CA ALA A 93 -15.09 7.46 -4.38
C ALA A 93 -15.64 8.79 -4.87
N TYR A 94 -14.81 9.83 -4.81
CA TYR A 94 -15.19 11.19 -5.21
C TYR A 94 -14.18 11.77 -6.20
N LYS A 95 -14.73 12.52 -7.16
CA LYS A 95 -13.96 13.41 -8.03
C LYS A 95 -14.50 14.81 -7.84
N LYS A 96 -13.67 15.71 -7.29
CA LYS A 96 -14.07 16.98 -6.72
C LYS A 96 -15.19 16.73 -5.69
N ASN A 97 -16.35 17.34 -5.90
CA ASN A 97 -17.52 17.17 -5.03
C ASN A 97 -18.55 16.18 -5.59
N TYR A 98 -18.21 15.44 -6.65
CA TYR A 98 -19.11 14.47 -7.28
C TYR A 98 -18.76 13.06 -6.84
N GLU A 99 -19.75 12.36 -6.28
CA GLU A 99 -19.65 10.93 -5.99
C GLU A 99 -19.62 10.14 -7.30
N LEU A 100 -18.66 9.23 -7.41
CA LEU A 100 -18.58 8.24 -8.49
C LEU A 100 -19.40 7.01 -8.08
N ASP A 101 -20.72 7.15 -8.08
CA ASP A 101 -21.66 6.18 -7.49
C ASP A 101 -21.49 4.75 -8.05
N PHE A 102 -21.13 4.61 -9.34
CA PHE A 102 -20.83 3.34 -10.00
C PHE A 102 -19.74 2.52 -9.30
N ILE A 103 -18.82 3.14 -8.57
CA ILE A 103 -17.83 2.43 -7.76
C ILE A 103 -18.50 1.73 -6.58
N TYR A 104 -19.39 2.42 -5.87
CA TYR A 104 -20.07 1.85 -4.71
C TYR A 104 -21.07 0.75 -5.10
N ARG A 105 -21.56 0.75 -6.34
CA ARG A 105 -22.44 -0.33 -6.86
C ARG A 105 -21.81 -1.71 -6.77
N PHE A 106 -20.50 -1.87 -6.94
CA PHE A 106 -19.83 -3.17 -6.74
C PHE A 106 -20.06 -3.71 -5.32
N THR A 107 -19.99 -2.83 -4.32
CA THR A 107 -20.26 -3.20 -2.92
C THR A 107 -21.70 -3.66 -2.74
N GLU A 108 -22.67 -3.00 -3.37
CA GLU A 108 -24.09 -3.38 -3.32
C GLU A 108 -24.37 -4.75 -3.96
N PHE A 109 -23.59 -5.15 -4.97
CA PHE A 109 -23.61 -6.49 -5.56
C PHE A 109 -22.82 -7.53 -4.74
N GLY A 110 -22.16 -7.11 -3.65
CA GLY A 110 -21.32 -7.99 -2.84
C GLY A 110 -19.96 -8.31 -3.47
N GLU A 111 -19.54 -7.54 -4.47
CA GLU A 111 -18.32 -7.76 -5.24
C GLU A 111 -17.20 -6.77 -4.84
N PRO A 112 -15.95 -7.22 -4.70
CA PRO A 112 -14.82 -6.33 -4.54
C PRO A 112 -14.50 -5.61 -5.86
N LEU A 113 -13.82 -4.47 -5.76
CA LEU A 113 -13.31 -3.72 -6.90
C LEU A 113 -11.79 -3.55 -6.80
N ILE A 114 -11.09 -3.87 -7.89
CA ILE A 114 -9.65 -3.67 -8.01
C ILE A 114 -9.39 -2.33 -8.69
N PHE A 115 -8.60 -1.48 -8.04
CA PHE A 115 -8.12 -0.24 -8.62
C PHE A 115 -6.67 -0.39 -9.05
N THR A 116 -6.37 -0.04 -10.29
CA THR A 116 -4.98 0.18 -10.72
C THR A 116 -4.52 1.58 -10.29
N LEU A 117 -3.21 1.80 -10.26
CA LEU A 117 -2.63 3.13 -10.03
C LEU A 117 -3.17 4.17 -11.05
N GLY A 118 -3.37 3.77 -12.31
CA GLY A 118 -4.03 4.59 -13.31
C GLY A 118 -5.45 5.00 -12.93
N ASN A 119 -6.26 4.10 -12.34
CA ASN A 119 -7.59 4.46 -11.84
C ASN A 119 -7.51 5.46 -10.67
N LEU A 120 -6.63 5.18 -9.69
CA LEU A 120 -6.44 6.03 -8.51
C LEU A 120 -6.01 7.45 -8.89
N SER A 121 -5.23 7.62 -9.96
CA SER A 121 -4.81 8.94 -10.47
C SER A 121 -5.98 9.83 -10.91
N LYS A 122 -7.17 9.27 -11.15
CA LYS A 122 -8.35 9.99 -11.63
C LYS A 122 -9.41 10.22 -10.55
N ILE A 123 -9.17 9.70 -9.34
CA ILE A 123 -10.05 9.80 -8.18
C ILE A 123 -9.37 10.72 -7.18
N ASP A 124 -10.09 11.70 -6.65
CA ASP A 124 -9.49 12.68 -5.75
C ASP A 124 -9.46 12.16 -4.32
N LYS A 125 -10.54 11.48 -3.90
CA LYS A 125 -10.76 11.08 -2.51
C LYS A 125 -11.61 9.81 -2.39
N PHE A 126 -11.40 9.07 -1.31
CA PHE A 126 -12.24 7.95 -0.91
C PHE A 126 -12.79 8.15 0.50
N LEU A 127 -14.02 7.70 0.74
CA LEU A 127 -14.65 7.67 2.05
C LEU A 127 -14.92 6.25 2.50
N CYS A 128 -14.62 5.97 3.76
CA CYS A 128 -14.90 4.70 4.40
C CYS A 128 -16.28 4.72 5.07
N ASN A 129 -16.97 3.59 5.01
CA ASN A 129 -18.18 3.36 5.77
C ASN A 129 -17.85 3.39 7.27
N LYS A 130 -18.61 4.21 8.00
CA LYS A 130 -18.39 4.48 9.44
C LYS A 130 -16.98 4.97 9.77
N ASN A 131 -16.33 5.67 8.83
CA ASN A 131 -14.98 6.25 8.98
C ASN A 131 -13.92 5.23 9.41
N ARG A 132 -14.08 3.96 9.05
CA ARG A 132 -13.17 2.87 9.45
C ARG A 132 -12.70 2.05 8.28
N LEU A 133 -11.43 1.71 8.27
CA LEU A 133 -10.81 0.89 7.24
C LEU A 133 -10.19 -0.36 7.87
N PHE A 134 -10.49 -1.53 7.30
CA PHE A 134 -9.80 -2.78 7.64
C PHE A 134 -8.83 -3.16 6.51
N ILE A 135 -7.58 -3.46 6.88
CA ILE A 135 -6.53 -3.84 5.94
C ILE A 135 -6.16 -5.29 6.20
N PHE A 136 -6.24 -6.11 5.15
CA PHE A 136 -5.72 -7.48 5.13
C PHE A 136 -4.58 -7.59 4.11
N GLU A 137 -3.68 -8.55 4.33
CA GLU A 137 -2.64 -8.87 3.35
C GLU A 137 -3.08 -9.97 2.37
N ASN A 138 -3.86 -10.94 2.86
CA ASN A 138 -4.17 -12.16 2.13
C ASN A 138 -5.48 -12.06 1.30
N PRO A 139 -5.44 -12.31 -0.03
CA PRO A 139 -6.63 -12.25 -0.89
C PRO A 139 -7.72 -13.26 -0.56
N SER A 140 -7.34 -14.46 -0.10
CA SER A 140 -8.30 -15.51 0.27
C SER A 140 -9.06 -15.12 1.54
N LEU A 141 -8.33 -14.60 2.55
CA LEU A 141 -8.97 -14.06 3.76
C LEU A 141 -9.88 -12.87 3.43
N PHE A 142 -9.40 -11.92 2.62
CA PHE A 142 -10.20 -10.78 2.18
C PHE A 142 -11.54 -11.21 1.56
N SER A 143 -11.49 -12.19 0.65
CA SER A 143 -12.69 -12.70 -0.03
C SER A 143 -13.66 -13.37 0.94
N GLU A 144 -13.16 -14.19 1.85
CA GLU A 144 -13.99 -14.88 2.85
C GLU A 144 -14.59 -13.90 3.88
N VAL A 145 -13.84 -12.86 4.28
CA VAL A 145 -14.34 -11.80 5.16
C VAL A 145 -15.49 -11.04 4.48
N ILE A 146 -15.35 -10.65 3.21
CA ILE A 146 -16.42 -9.98 2.45
C ILE A 146 -17.65 -10.88 2.39
N LYS A 147 -17.48 -12.16 2.03
CA LYS A 147 -18.59 -13.11 1.94
C LYS A 147 -19.39 -13.22 3.25
N ARG A 148 -18.71 -13.17 4.40
CA ARG A 148 -19.34 -13.33 5.72
C ARG A 148 -19.82 -12.03 6.37
N THR A 149 -19.30 -10.88 5.94
CA THR A 149 -19.60 -9.56 6.54
C THR A 149 -20.21 -8.56 5.56
N GLY A 150 -20.35 -8.88 4.28
CA GLY A 150 -20.76 -7.96 3.21
C GLY A 150 -22.11 -7.30 3.46
N ARG A 151 -23.03 -7.94 4.17
CA ARG A 151 -24.31 -7.33 4.63
C ARG A 151 -24.14 -6.06 5.47
N LEU A 152 -22.97 -5.85 6.05
CA LEU A 152 -22.61 -4.67 6.85
C LEU A 152 -21.90 -3.59 6.02
N ASN A 153 -21.52 -3.90 4.78
CA ASN A 153 -20.70 -3.08 3.90
C ASN A 153 -19.44 -2.51 4.60
N PRO A 154 -18.61 -3.32 5.28
CA PRO A 154 -17.34 -2.82 5.84
C PRO A 154 -16.45 -2.22 4.74
N SER A 155 -15.68 -1.17 5.05
CA SER A 155 -14.61 -0.75 4.16
C SER A 155 -13.37 -1.61 4.39
N ILE A 156 -12.99 -2.37 3.37
CA ILE A 156 -11.89 -3.32 3.44
C ILE A 156 -10.97 -3.11 2.25
N ILE A 157 -9.67 -3.17 2.49
CA ILE A 157 -8.67 -3.25 1.42
C ILE A 157 -7.77 -4.47 1.61
N CYS A 158 -7.22 -4.96 0.50
CA CYS A 158 -6.27 -6.05 0.50
C CYS A 158 -5.01 -5.69 -0.29
N THR A 159 -3.85 -5.75 0.38
CA THR A 159 -2.55 -5.46 -0.25
C THR A 159 -2.05 -6.59 -1.14
N SER A 160 -2.61 -7.80 -1.03
CA SER A 160 -2.23 -8.98 -1.81
C SER A 160 -0.74 -9.34 -1.66
N GLY A 161 -0.26 -9.35 -0.41
CA GLY A 161 1.16 -9.47 -0.07
C GLY A 161 1.82 -8.10 0.05
N GLN A 162 2.88 -7.87 -0.74
CA GLN A 162 3.71 -6.66 -0.67
C GLN A 162 2.92 -5.36 -0.80
N LEU A 163 3.34 -4.35 -0.05
CA LEU A 163 2.74 -3.03 -0.08
C LEU A 163 3.14 -2.26 -1.36
N LYS A 164 2.33 -2.39 -2.40
CA LYS A 164 2.48 -1.69 -3.68
C LYS A 164 2.18 -0.20 -3.57
N LEU A 165 2.72 0.59 -4.51
CA LEU A 165 2.40 2.03 -4.62
C LEU A 165 0.90 2.33 -4.66
N ALA A 166 0.10 1.57 -5.40
CA ALA A 166 -1.36 1.75 -5.43
C ALA A 166 -2.00 1.70 -4.03
N SER A 167 -1.48 0.84 -3.14
CA SER A 167 -1.96 0.74 -1.76
C SER A 167 -1.68 2.02 -0.97
N LEU A 168 -0.49 2.58 -1.11
CA LEU A 168 -0.10 3.83 -0.45
C LEU A 168 -0.94 5.01 -0.97
N ILE A 169 -1.12 5.13 -2.29
CA ILE A 169 -1.91 6.21 -2.88
C ILE A 169 -3.39 6.12 -2.49
N LEU A 170 -3.97 4.92 -2.44
CA LEU A 170 -5.33 4.75 -1.96
C LEU A 170 -5.46 5.21 -0.50
N LEU A 171 -4.56 4.77 0.37
CA LEU A 171 -4.56 5.12 1.79
C LEU A 171 -4.36 6.62 2.01
N ASP A 172 -3.46 7.25 1.26
CA ASP A 172 -3.25 8.70 1.31
C ASP A 172 -4.51 9.49 0.87
N LYS A 173 -5.34 8.92 -0.01
CA LYS A 173 -6.64 9.50 -0.42
C LYS A 173 -7.80 9.22 0.55
N ILE A 174 -7.57 8.38 1.55
CA ILE A 174 -8.53 8.03 2.61
C ILE A 174 -8.20 8.77 3.92
N ILE A 175 -6.92 9.09 4.14
CA ILE A 175 -6.38 9.45 5.46
C ILE A 175 -7.03 10.68 6.08
N GLU A 176 -7.51 11.64 5.30
CA GLU A 176 -8.11 12.87 5.82
C GLU A 176 -9.41 12.59 6.58
N ASP A 177 -10.26 11.68 6.08
CA ASP A 177 -11.62 11.45 6.57
C ASP A 177 -11.82 10.16 7.36
N VAL A 178 -10.86 9.24 7.29
CA VAL A 178 -10.89 8.05 8.14
C VAL A 178 -10.55 8.41 9.58
N GLU A 179 -11.29 7.84 10.52
CA GLU A 179 -11.03 7.95 11.96
C GLU A 179 -10.04 6.87 12.39
N GLU A 180 -10.28 5.61 12.00
CA GLU A 180 -9.50 4.46 12.45
C GLU A 180 -9.17 3.54 11.28
N ILE A 181 -7.90 3.17 11.17
CA ILE A 181 -7.39 2.14 10.26
C ILE A 181 -6.95 0.96 11.11
N TYR A 182 -7.47 -0.23 10.80
CA TYR A 182 -7.13 -1.48 11.48
C TYR A 182 -6.32 -2.34 10.52
N TYR A 183 -5.06 -2.58 10.86
CA TYR A 183 -4.18 -3.44 10.08
C TYR A 183 -4.03 -4.81 10.75
N SER A 184 -4.20 -5.87 9.96
CA SER A 184 -3.71 -7.20 10.30
C SER A 184 -2.94 -7.82 9.13
N GLY A 185 -1.98 -8.68 9.45
CA GLY A 185 -1.16 -9.40 8.48
C GLY A 185 -0.60 -10.69 9.06
N ASP A 186 0.25 -11.37 8.30
CA ASP A 186 0.89 -12.59 8.78
C ASP A 186 1.93 -12.29 9.87
N PHE A 187 2.10 -13.22 10.80
CA PHE A 187 3.11 -13.15 11.86
C PHE A 187 4.45 -13.69 11.35
N ASP A 188 5.00 -13.00 10.37
CA ASP A 188 6.31 -13.26 9.78
C ASP A 188 7.06 -11.95 9.52
N PRO A 189 8.34 -12.00 9.07
CA PRO A 189 9.11 -10.78 8.89
C PRO A 189 8.50 -9.81 7.88
N GLU A 190 7.92 -10.32 6.80
CA GLU A 190 7.28 -9.53 5.76
C GLU A 190 6.04 -8.79 6.29
N GLY A 191 5.14 -9.49 7.00
CA GLY A 191 3.96 -8.89 7.61
C GLY A 191 4.29 -7.82 8.65
N ILE A 192 5.35 -8.03 9.45
CA ILE A 192 5.85 -7.03 10.42
C ILE A 192 6.43 -5.80 9.72
N ILE A 193 7.15 -5.97 8.61
CA ILE A 193 7.72 -4.85 7.83
C ILE A 193 6.59 -3.98 7.26
N ILE A 194 5.54 -4.60 6.72
CA ILE A 194 4.36 -3.89 6.22
C ILE A 194 3.67 -3.14 7.37
N ALA A 195 3.45 -3.81 8.50
CA ALA A 195 2.87 -3.22 9.70
C ALA A 195 3.63 -1.96 10.14
N ASN A 196 4.96 -2.05 10.22
CA ASN A 196 5.82 -0.94 10.60
C ASN A 196 5.78 0.21 9.57
N LYS A 197 5.87 -0.11 8.27
CA LYS A 197 5.83 0.90 7.19
C LYS A 197 4.52 1.68 7.21
N LEU A 198 3.39 1.00 7.40
CA LEU A 198 2.09 1.65 7.51
C LEU A 198 1.96 2.48 8.80
N LYS A 199 2.42 1.96 9.94
CA LYS A 199 2.40 2.69 11.22
C LYS A 199 3.26 3.97 11.17
N MET A 200 4.44 3.91 10.58
CA MET A 200 5.31 5.09 10.39
C MET A 200 4.65 6.16 9.52
N ARG A 201 3.85 5.77 8.52
CA ARG A 201 3.20 6.70 7.58
C ARG A 201 1.91 7.31 8.16
N TYR A 202 1.09 6.51 8.84
CA TYR A 202 -0.26 6.91 9.26
C TYR A 202 -0.40 7.16 10.77
N GLY A 203 0.66 6.88 11.55
CA GLY A 203 0.76 7.21 12.96
C GLY A 203 -0.42 6.67 13.78
N ASN A 204 -1.01 7.55 14.59
CA ASN A 204 -2.07 7.19 15.55
C ASN A 204 -3.38 6.78 14.90
N LYS A 205 -3.62 7.09 13.62
CA LYS A 205 -4.83 6.61 12.92
C LYS A 205 -4.75 5.12 12.63
N LEU A 206 -3.54 4.53 12.61
CA LEU A 206 -3.36 3.10 12.38
C LEU A 206 -3.18 2.34 13.69
N ASN A 207 -4.03 1.33 13.85
CA ASN A 207 -4.07 0.41 14.96
C ASN A 207 -3.70 -1.00 14.48
N PHE A 208 -2.82 -1.66 15.21
CA PHE A 208 -2.58 -3.08 15.05
C PHE A 208 -3.82 -3.84 15.55
N TRP A 209 -4.42 -4.65 14.69
CA TRP A 209 -5.68 -5.33 14.94
C TRP A 209 -5.48 -6.83 14.84
N ARG A 210 -5.72 -7.52 15.94
CA ARG A 210 -5.40 -8.94 16.12
C ARG A 210 -3.94 -9.29 15.74
N PHE A 211 -3.02 -8.42 16.15
CA PHE A 211 -1.63 -8.46 15.73
C PHE A 211 -0.72 -8.24 16.94
N ASP A 212 -0.95 -9.04 17.98
CA ASP A 212 -0.21 -9.07 19.23
C ASP A 212 0.35 -10.47 19.54
N ILE A 213 0.93 -10.63 20.74
CA ILE A 213 1.56 -11.89 21.16
C ILE A 213 0.51 -12.99 21.35
N GLU A 214 -0.63 -12.67 21.95
CA GLU A 214 -1.72 -13.60 22.23
C GLU A 214 -2.26 -14.18 20.93
N ASP A 215 -2.52 -13.31 19.94
CA ASP A 215 -2.96 -13.72 18.61
C ASP A 215 -1.89 -14.55 17.89
N TYR A 216 -0.61 -14.15 17.96
CA TYR A 216 0.49 -14.94 17.39
C TYR A 216 0.54 -16.36 17.95
N LEU A 217 0.45 -16.51 19.27
CA LEU A 217 0.50 -17.82 19.94
C LEU A 217 -0.69 -18.70 19.57
N LYS A 218 -1.85 -18.09 19.25
CA LYS A 218 -3.04 -18.80 18.79
C LYS A 218 -2.87 -19.40 17.38
N VAL A 219 -2.07 -18.76 16.51
CA VAL A 219 -1.99 -19.10 15.07
C VAL A 219 -0.61 -19.50 14.58
N ILE A 220 0.33 -19.72 15.49
CA ILE A 220 1.67 -20.16 15.17
C ILE A 220 1.65 -21.47 14.36
N SER A 221 2.38 -21.48 13.26
CA SER A 221 2.48 -22.63 12.35
C SER A 221 3.75 -23.44 12.62
N TYR A 222 3.96 -24.50 11.84
CA TYR A 222 5.22 -25.25 11.82
C TYR A 222 6.27 -24.69 10.84
N LYS A 223 5.96 -23.60 10.12
CA LYS A 223 6.86 -23.00 9.12
C LYS A 223 7.99 -22.26 9.84
N LYS A 224 9.23 -22.71 9.65
CA LYS A 224 10.42 -22.04 10.19
C LYS A 224 10.71 -20.74 9.44
N ILE A 225 11.10 -19.71 10.20
CA ILE A 225 11.60 -18.45 9.67
C ILE A 225 13.12 -18.56 9.54
N SER A 226 13.64 -18.29 8.34
CA SER A 226 15.08 -18.31 8.08
C SER A 226 15.82 -17.25 8.89
N SER A 227 17.10 -17.48 9.20
CA SER A 227 17.95 -16.48 9.89
C SER A 227 18.04 -15.17 9.11
N ILE A 228 18.14 -15.24 7.78
CA ILE A 228 18.16 -14.08 6.88
C ILE A 228 16.87 -13.27 7.01
N SER A 229 15.70 -13.94 7.02
CA SER A 229 14.41 -13.27 7.17
C SER A 229 14.27 -12.63 8.56
N LYS A 230 14.75 -13.29 9.63
CA LYS A 230 14.73 -12.72 10.99
C LYS A 230 15.57 -11.44 11.10
N ALA A 231 16.73 -11.40 10.43
CA ALA A 231 17.63 -10.25 10.46
C ALA A 231 16.99 -8.97 9.88
N LYS A 232 15.99 -9.10 9.00
CA LYS A 232 15.22 -7.95 8.49
C LYS A 232 14.50 -7.17 9.61
N LEU A 233 14.21 -7.83 10.73
CA LEU A 233 13.51 -7.25 11.88
C LEU A 233 14.44 -6.53 12.87
N ASP A 234 15.76 -6.58 12.67
CA ASP A 234 16.72 -5.98 13.60
C ASP A 234 16.71 -4.45 13.58
N ASN A 235 16.27 -3.85 12.46
CA ASN A 235 16.25 -2.39 12.27
C ASN A 235 14.89 -1.74 12.57
N ILE A 236 13.93 -2.48 13.14
CA ILE A 236 12.59 -1.94 13.43
C ILE A 236 12.56 -1.37 14.84
N GLU A 237 12.58 -0.04 14.92
CA GLU A 237 12.51 0.74 16.16
C GLU A 237 11.08 1.16 16.50
N ASN A 238 10.15 0.19 16.55
CA ASN A 238 8.75 0.45 16.89
C ASN A 238 8.38 -0.27 18.18
N SER A 239 8.17 0.50 19.26
CA SER A 239 7.91 -0.02 20.60
C SER A 239 6.62 -0.84 20.72
N GLU A 240 5.60 -0.55 19.89
CA GLU A 240 4.36 -1.34 19.85
C GLU A 240 4.61 -2.74 19.24
N LEU A 241 5.53 -2.85 18.29
CA LEU A 241 5.87 -4.12 17.62
C LEU A 241 7.00 -4.90 18.30
N SER A 242 7.85 -4.26 19.10
CA SER A 242 9.02 -4.90 19.72
C SER A 242 8.67 -6.19 20.49
N PRO A 243 7.62 -6.23 21.34
CA PRO A 243 7.28 -7.45 22.08
C PRO A 243 6.93 -8.63 21.14
N LEU A 244 6.16 -8.35 20.08
CA LEU A 244 5.78 -9.35 19.10
C LEU A 244 7.00 -9.82 18.28
N ILE A 245 7.87 -8.89 17.86
CA ILE A 245 9.11 -9.20 17.13
C ILE A 245 10.01 -10.13 17.95
N GLU A 246 10.22 -9.82 19.23
CA GLU A 246 10.99 -10.66 20.14
C GLU A 246 10.38 -12.06 20.25
N LYS A 247 9.05 -12.14 20.37
CA LYS A 247 8.36 -13.43 20.46
C LYS A 247 8.48 -14.26 19.20
N ILE A 248 8.36 -13.65 18.02
CA ILE A 248 8.55 -14.30 16.73
C ILE A 248 10.01 -14.78 16.58
N LYS A 249 10.99 -13.98 17.02
CA LYS A 249 12.41 -14.37 16.99
C LYS A 249 12.69 -15.55 17.91
N GLU A 250 12.16 -15.54 19.14
CA GLU A 250 12.25 -16.62 20.14
C GLU A 250 11.70 -17.93 19.59
N LYS A 251 10.46 -17.93 19.09
CA LYS A 251 9.83 -19.15 18.56
C LYS A 251 10.44 -19.58 17.23
N GLY A 252 10.79 -18.63 16.38
CA GLY A 252 11.34 -18.87 15.05
C GLY A 252 10.38 -19.50 14.05
N LEU A 253 9.07 -19.35 14.26
CA LEU A 253 8.02 -19.91 13.43
C LEU A 253 7.08 -18.81 12.95
N ALA A 254 6.60 -18.90 11.72
CA ALA A 254 5.59 -17.97 11.19
C ALA A 254 4.20 -18.31 11.75
N GLY A 255 3.32 -17.33 11.87
CA GLY A 255 1.88 -17.52 12.12
C GLY A 255 1.06 -16.95 10.96
N TYR A 256 -0.06 -17.59 10.63
CA TYR A 256 -0.89 -17.23 9.48
C TYR A 256 -2.19 -16.57 9.88
N GLN A 257 -2.50 -15.43 9.27
CA GLN A 257 -3.67 -14.63 9.63
C GLN A 257 -5.00 -15.34 9.38
N GLU A 258 -5.09 -16.29 8.43
CA GLU A 258 -6.32 -17.00 8.10
C GLU A 258 -6.92 -17.76 9.29
N LEU A 259 -6.07 -18.17 10.24
CA LEU A 259 -6.48 -18.88 11.45
C LEU A 259 -7.22 -17.97 12.46
N LEU A 260 -7.19 -16.64 12.27
CA LEU A 260 -7.91 -15.64 13.07
C LEU A 260 -9.26 -15.23 12.45
N ILE A 261 -9.72 -15.92 11.39
CA ILE A 261 -10.92 -15.55 10.66
C ILE A 261 -12.14 -15.35 11.57
N GLU A 262 -12.41 -16.25 12.52
CA GLU A 262 -13.58 -16.11 13.40
C GLU A 262 -13.50 -14.85 14.27
N ASP A 263 -12.30 -14.47 14.72
CA ASP A 263 -12.07 -13.27 15.51
C ASP A 263 -12.30 -12.01 14.67
N TYR A 264 -11.79 -11.97 13.42
CA TYR A 264 -12.03 -10.86 12.51
C TYR A 264 -13.51 -10.65 12.21
N ILE A 265 -14.23 -11.74 11.96
CA ILE A 265 -15.67 -11.69 11.69
C ILE A 265 -16.42 -11.16 12.93
N TYR A 266 -16.06 -11.63 14.12
CA TYR A 266 -16.65 -11.16 15.37
C TYR A 266 -16.41 -9.66 15.58
N ASP A 267 -15.17 -9.21 15.40
CA ASP A 267 -14.77 -7.82 15.57
C ASP A 267 -15.46 -6.90 14.56
N ILE A 268 -15.48 -7.24 13.26
CA ILE A 268 -16.19 -6.44 12.25
C ILE A 268 -17.68 -6.34 12.58
N ASN A 269 -18.30 -7.46 13.01
CA ASN A 269 -19.71 -7.46 13.41
C ASN A 269 -19.98 -6.58 14.64
N THR A 270 -19.04 -6.44 15.56
CA THR A 270 -19.21 -5.63 16.78
C THR A 270 -18.82 -4.17 16.53
N CYS A 271 -17.65 -3.91 15.97
CA CYS A 271 -17.16 -2.57 15.61
C CYS A 271 -18.18 -1.80 14.77
N ILE A 272 -18.83 -2.45 13.79
CA ILE A 272 -19.81 -1.78 12.91
C ILE A 272 -21.17 -1.64 13.60
N LYS A 273 -21.60 -2.53 14.50
CA LYS A 273 -22.95 -2.47 15.09
C LYS A 273 -23.12 -1.44 16.19
N PHE A 274 -22.07 -1.03 16.91
CA PHE A 274 -22.22 -0.27 18.15
C PHE A 274 -22.18 1.27 18.04
N ARG A 275 -22.16 1.84 16.83
CA ARG A 275 -22.34 3.30 16.65
C ARG A 275 -23.21 3.55 15.42
N ASN A 276 -24.49 3.79 15.69
CA ASN A 276 -25.44 4.50 14.83
C ASN A 276 -25.85 5.76 15.57
#